data_AF-A0A6B0UL76-F1
#
_entry.id   AF-A0A6B0UL76-F1
#
_cell.length_a   1.000
_cell.length_b   1.000
_cell.length_c   1.000
_cell.angle_alpha   90.00
_cell.angle_beta   90.00
_cell.angle_gamma   90.00
#
_symmetry.space_group_name_H-M   'P 1'
#
loop_
_entity.id
_entity.type
_entity.pdbx_description
1 polymer ?
#
loop_
_entity_poly.entity_id
_entity_poly.type
_entity_poly.pdbx_seq_one_letter_code
_entity_poly.pdbx_strand_id
1 'polypeptide(L)'
;MKLAAGVIIVALLLLLLEEGPNPCFQEDISSEFIPSGLQFPHMPSSEAKKLRASLNKKCGYPRFTFTEINFKRCRYQCRGIGTDRRTVTLMLDDGTPCGRQGESCKGGHCVAQA
;
A
#
# COMPACT_ATOMS: atom_id res chain seq x y z
N MET A 1 -25.52 20.14 60.46
CA MET A 1 -24.67 21.09 59.70
C MET A 1 -23.43 20.36 59.20
N LYS A 2 -22.91 20.82 58.06
CA LYS A 2 -21.63 20.49 57.38
C LYS A 2 -21.62 19.33 56.39
N LEU A 3 -21.62 19.75 55.12
CA LEU A 3 -21.16 19.05 53.93
C LEU A 3 -19.77 18.45 54.13
N ALA A 4 -19.57 17.22 53.67
CA ALA A 4 -18.26 16.71 53.29
C ALA A 4 -18.39 16.18 51.86
N ALA A 5 -18.13 17.09 50.93
CA ALA A 5 -17.85 16.75 49.55
C ALA A 5 -16.53 15.97 49.49
N GLY A 6 -16.49 14.94 48.65
CA GLY A 6 -15.24 14.35 48.19
C GLY A 6 -14.98 12.95 48.74
N VAL A 7 -15.45 11.94 48.01
CA VAL A 7 -14.64 10.78 47.59
C VAL A 7 -15.25 10.23 46.28
N ILE A 8 -15.19 11.01 45.20
CA ILE A 8 -15.51 10.53 43.84
C ILE A 8 -14.25 10.66 42.99
N ILE A 9 -13.12 10.08 43.41
CA ILE A 9 -11.89 10.05 42.59
C ILE A 9 -11.10 8.78 42.87
N VAL A 10 -11.73 7.60 42.83
CA VAL A 10 -11.00 6.31 42.79
C VAL A 10 -11.55 5.37 41.71
N ALA A 11 -12.77 5.61 41.21
CA ALA A 11 -13.35 4.79 40.14
C ALA A 11 -12.96 5.24 38.71
N LEU A 12 -12.39 6.44 38.53
CA LEU A 12 -12.05 6.95 37.19
C LEU A 12 -10.65 6.54 36.68
N LEU A 13 -9.79 5.98 37.52
CA LEU A 13 -8.40 5.64 37.13
C LEU A 13 -8.21 4.20 36.62
N LEU A 14 -9.19 3.32 36.79
CA LEU A 14 -9.07 1.90 36.37
C LEU A 14 -9.56 1.62 34.95
N LEU A 15 -10.16 2.61 34.27
CA LEU A 15 -10.62 2.47 32.88
C LEU A 15 -9.53 2.74 31.82
N LEU A 16 -8.27 2.96 32.23
CA LEU A 16 -7.14 3.18 31.31
C LEU A 16 -6.21 1.96 31.19
N LEU A 17 -6.58 0.82 31.77
CA LEU A 17 -5.82 -0.44 31.71
C LEU A 17 -6.58 -1.56 30.99
N GLU A 18 -7.57 -1.21 30.17
CA GLU A 18 -8.09 -2.13 29.17
C GLU A 18 -7.33 -1.85 27.88
N GLU A 19 -6.22 -2.58 27.72
CA GLU A 19 -5.58 -2.98 26.46
C GLU A 19 -6.28 -2.39 25.24
N GLY A 20 -5.94 -1.13 24.92
CA GLY A 20 -6.42 -0.49 23.72
C GLY A 20 -6.05 -1.40 22.55
N PRO A 21 -6.99 -1.71 21.63
CA PRO A 21 -6.63 -2.42 20.42
C PRO A 21 -5.50 -1.62 19.79
N ASN A 22 -4.31 -2.21 19.75
CA ASN A 22 -3.15 -1.69 19.05
C ASN A 22 -3.63 -1.02 17.76
N PRO A 23 -3.53 0.32 17.60
CA PRO A 23 -3.72 0.91 16.29
C PRO A 23 -2.41 0.71 15.53
N CYS A 24 -2.06 -0.55 15.28
CA CYS A 24 -1.15 -0.93 14.20
C CYS A 24 -1.96 -1.18 12.92
N PHE A 25 -3.10 -0.52 12.77
CA PHE A 25 -3.67 -0.25 11.47
C PHE A 25 -3.22 1.15 11.09
N GLN A 26 -2.05 1.18 10.45
CA GLN A 26 -1.65 2.32 9.64
C GLN A 26 -2.56 2.30 8.39
N GLU A 27 -3.78 2.78 8.56
CA GLU A 27 -4.62 3.21 7.44
C GLU A 27 -3.98 4.47 6.86
N ASP A 28 -3.43 4.34 5.65
CA ASP A 28 -3.45 5.34 4.56
C ASP A 28 -2.35 5.08 3.52
N ILE A 29 -2.33 3.86 2.97
CA ILE A 29 -1.85 3.69 1.58
C ILE A 29 -3.02 3.14 0.78
N SER A 30 -3.94 4.07 0.47
CA SER A 30 -4.87 4.08 -0.67
C SER A 30 -5.25 2.70 -1.20
N SER A 31 -6.50 2.27 -0.94
CA SER A 31 -7.21 1.08 -1.45
C SER A 31 -7.11 0.81 -2.98
N GLU A 32 -6.46 1.70 -3.73
CA GLU A 32 -6.09 1.55 -5.13
C GLU A 32 -4.76 0.79 -5.39
N PHE A 33 -3.87 0.66 -4.40
CA PHE A 33 -2.57 -0.02 -4.55
C PHE A 33 -2.67 -1.51 -4.17
N ILE A 34 -2.21 -2.38 -5.06
CA ILE A 34 -2.14 -3.83 -4.89
C ILE A 34 -0.73 -4.20 -4.40
N PRO A 35 -0.59 -4.82 -3.22
CA PRO A 35 0.70 -5.31 -2.73
C PRO A 35 1.34 -6.34 -3.67
N SER A 36 2.67 -6.35 -3.74
CA SER A 36 3.46 -7.19 -4.65
C SER A 36 3.30 -8.69 -4.40
N GLY A 37 2.90 -9.08 -3.18
CA GLY A 37 2.54 -10.45 -2.83
C GLY A 37 1.19 -10.92 -3.41
N LEU A 38 0.29 -10.00 -3.78
CA LEU A 38 -1.05 -10.33 -4.28
C LEU A 38 -1.09 -10.44 -5.80
N GLN A 39 -1.93 -11.35 -6.31
CA GLN A 39 -2.11 -11.53 -7.75
C GLN A 39 -2.66 -10.25 -8.41
N PHE A 40 -2.30 -10.04 -9.68
CA PHE A 40 -2.84 -8.93 -10.47
C PHE A 40 -4.15 -9.40 -11.13
N PRO A 41 -5.31 -8.86 -10.72
CA PRO A 41 -6.63 -9.47 -10.96
C PRO A 41 -7.09 -9.45 -12.43
N HIS A 42 -6.41 -8.72 -13.29
CA HIS A 42 -6.69 -8.60 -14.72
C HIS A 42 -5.69 -9.32 -15.61
N MET A 43 -4.65 -9.95 -15.06
CA MET A 43 -3.59 -10.55 -15.87
C MET A 43 -3.26 -11.99 -15.47
N PRO A 44 -2.88 -12.86 -16.42
CA PRO A 44 -2.46 -14.22 -16.13
C PRO A 44 -1.23 -14.26 -15.20
N SER A 45 -1.11 -15.31 -14.38
CA SER A 45 -0.02 -15.47 -13.41
C SER A 45 1.38 -15.41 -14.04
N SER A 46 1.56 -15.96 -15.24
CA SER A 46 2.83 -15.90 -15.99
C SER A 46 3.24 -14.46 -16.31
N GLU A 47 2.30 -13.66 -16.83
CA GLU A 47 2.54 -12.25 -17.16
C GLU A 47 2.71 -11.39 -15.90
N ALA A 48 1.98 -11.70 -14.82
CA ALA A 48 2.17 -11.05 -13.52
C ALA A 48 3.59 -11.27 -12.98
N LYS A 49 4.12 -12.48 -13.10
CA LYS A 49 5.51 -12.80 -12.70
C LYS A 49 6.52 -12.01 -13.53
N LYS A 50 6.33 -11.95 -14.86
CA LYS A 50 7.20 -11.16 -15.76
C LYS A 50 7.16 -9.67 -15.40
N LEU A 51 5.98 -9.11 -15.17
CA LEU A 51 5.81 -7.72 -14.77
C LEU A 51 6.54 -7.45 -13.45
N ARG A 52 6.32 -8.27 -12.40
CA ARG A 52 7.02 -8.11 -11.11
C ARG A 52 8.54 -8.17 -11.25
N ALA A 53 9.06 -9.10 -12.05
CA ALA A 53 10.50 -9.19 -12.30
C ALA A 53 11.03 -7.91 -12.98
N SER A 54 10.30 -7.38 -13.96
CA SER A 54 10.63 -6.11 -14.62
C SER A 54 10.61 -4.93 -13.64
N LEU A 55 9.59 -4.82 -12.79
CA LEU A 55 9.49 -3.74 -11.79
C LEU A 55 10.61 -3.83 -10.76
N ASN A 56 10.94 -5.02 -10.25
CA ASN A 56 12.08 -5.22 -9.35
C ASN A 56 13.40 -4.81 -10.00
N LYS A 57 13.62 -5.19 -11.26
CA LYS A 57 14.80 -4.76 -12.03
C LYS A 57 14.87 -3.24 -12.13
N LYS A 58 13.75 -2.57 -12.43
CA LYS A 58 13.68 -1.11 -12.53
C LYS A 58 13.85 -0.41 -11.18
N CYS A 59 13.35 -0.98 -10.10
CA CYS A 59 13.57 -0.45 -8.76
C CYS A 59 15.06 -0.46 -8.38
N GLY A 60 15.85 -1.38 -8.95
CA GLY A 60 17.26 -1.54 -8.61
C GLY A 60 17.50 -2.66 -7.60
N TYR A 61 16.74 -3.76 -7.71
CA TYR A 61 16.98 -4.98 -6.94
C TYR A 61 18.45 -5.42 -7.07
N PRO A 62 19.14 -5.81 -5.97
CA PRO A 62 18.59 -6.16 -4.65
C PRO A 62 18.50 -5.03 -3.63
N ARG A 63 18.90 -3.79 -3.95
CA ARG A 63 18.90 -2.69 -2.97
C ARG A 63 17.52 -2.09 -2.74
N PHE A 64 16.68 -2.11 -3.77
CA PHE A 64 15.30 -1.65 -3.73
C PHE A 64 14.40 -2.71 -4.36
N THR A 65 13.21 -2.90 -3.83
CA THR A 65 12.24 -3.89 -4.29
C THR A 65 10.89 -3.26 -4.59
N PHE A 66 10.18 -3.82 -5.56
CA PHE A 66 8.81 -3.47 -5.86
C PHE A 66 7.88 -3.94 -4.72
N THR A 67 7.04 -3.04 -4.22
CA THR A 67 6.15 -3.33 -3.10
C THR A 67 4.68 -3.24 -3.44
N GLU A 68 4.26 -2.28 -4.28
CA GLU A 68 2.84 -2.00 -4.51
C GLU A 68 2.59 -1.39 -5.89
N ILE A 69 1.44 -1.69 -6.50
CA ILE A 69 1.07 -1.21 -7.84
C ILE A 69 -0.38 -0.68 -7.90
N ASN A 70 -0.57 0.47 -8.52
CA ASN A 70 -1.89 1.04 -8.84
C ASN A 70 -2.05 1.07 -10.36
N PHE A 71 -2.86 0.15 -10.89
CA PHE A 71 -3.11 0.04 -12.32
C PHE A 71 -3.96 1.18 -12.87
N LYS A 72 -4.91 1.73 -12.10
CA LYS A 72 -5.77 2.84 -12.54
C LYS A 72 -4.95 4.10 -12.87
N ARG A 73 -3.97 4.40 -12.02
CA ARG A 73 -3.05 5.54 -12.15
C ARG A 73 -1.70 5.16 -12.75
N CYS A 74 -1.57 3.92 -13.24
CA CYS A 74 -0.34 3.39 -13.82
C CYS A 74 0.93 3.75 -13.03
N ARG A 75 0.90 3.49 -11.72
CA ARG A 75 2.00 3.81 -10.79
C ARG A 75 2.41 2.58 -10.00
N TYR A 76 3.66 2.53 -9.57
CA TYR A 76 4.15 1.50 -8.66
C TYR A 76 5.15 2.07 -7.66
N GLN A 77 5.32 1.38 -6.54
CA GLN A 77 6.23 1.78 -5.48
C GLN A 77 7.46 0.86 -5.44
N CYS A 78 8.61 1.48 -5.25
CA CYS A 78 9.87 0.84 -4.91
C CYS A 78 10.27 1.22 -3.50
N ARG A 79 10.66 0.23 -2.69
CA ARG A 79 11.12 0.43 -1.32
C ARG A 79 12.54 -0.07 -1.15
N GLY A 80 13.40 0.72 -0.50
CA GLY A 80 14.75 0.31 -0.13
C GLY A 80 14.74 -0.84 0.87
N ILE A 81 15.79 -1.65 0.83
CA ILE A 81 16.02 -2.78 1.75
C ILE A 81 17.16 -2.44 2.71
N GLY A 82 17.06 -2.92 3.95
CA GLY A 82 18.08 -2.73 4.98
C GLY A 82 17.94 -1.40 5.71
N THR A 83 19.03 -0.61 5.71
CA THR A 83 19.08 0.71 6.38
C THR A 83 18.41 1.82 5.58
N ASP A 84 18.37 1.70 4.24
CA ASP A 84 17.61 2.62 3.39
C ASP A 84 16.16 2.11 3.30
N ARG A 85 15.24 2.79 3.99
CA ARG A 85 13.80 2.46 3.97
C ARG A 85 12.98 3.42 3.12
N ARG A 86 13.62 4.23 2.26
CA ARG A 86 12.91 5.18 1.41
C ARG A 86 11.98 4.45 0.45
N THR A 87 10.81 5.04 0.27
CA THR A 87 9.82 4.60 -0.72
C THR A 87 9.73 5.66 -1.81
N VAL A 88 9.80 5.24 -3.06
CA VAL A 88 9.61 6.10 -4.23
C VAL A 88 8.46 5.57 -5.07
N THR A 89 7.62 6.47 -5.56
CA THR A 89 6.54 6.14 -6.50
C THR A 89 6.99 6.47 -7.91
N LEU A 90 6.90 5.50 -8.82
CA LEU A 90 7.27 5.60 -10.22
C LEU A 90 6.06 5.34 -11.12
N MET A 91 6.17 5.69 -12.39
CA MET A 91 5.15 5.40 -13.40
C MET A 91 5.44 4.10 -14.12
N LEU A 92 4.40 3.30 -14.38
CA LEU A 92 4.46 2.18 -15.32
C LEU A 92 4.71 2.71 -16.73
N ASP A 93 5.36 1.88 -17.56
CA ASP A 93 5.56 2.24 -18.96
C ASP A 93 4.23 2.28 -19.70
N ASP A 94 4.14 3.17 -20.67
CA ASP A 94 3.05 3.15 -21.64
C ASP A 94 2.99 1.79 -22.35
N GLY A 95 1.77 1.28 -22.55
CA GLY A 95 1.52 -0.06 -23.06
C GLY A 95 1.47 -1.17 -22.01
N THR A 96 1.81 -0.90 -20.73
CA THR A 96 1.66 -1.89 -19.65
C THR A 96 0.17 -2.27 -19.49
N PRO A 97 -0.20 -3.56 -19.55
CA PRO A 97 -1.59 -3.98 -19.36
C PRO A 97 -2.11 -3.62 -17.96
N CYS A 98 -3.24 -2.92 -17.90
CA CYS A 98 -3.79 -2.38 -16.66
C CYS A 98 -5.28 -2.73 -16.44
N GLY A 99 -5.97 -3.27 -17.44
CA GLY A 99 -7.37 -3.71 -17.33
C GLY A 99 -7.64 -5.05 -18.03
N ARG A 100 -8.90 -5.50 -17.98
CA ARG A 100 -9.34 -6.84 -18.45
C ARG A 100 -9.75 -6.87 -19.92
N GLN A 101 -10.09 -5.72 -20.50
CA GLN A 101 -10.65 -5.56 -21.85
C GLN A 101 -9.62 -4.97 -22.81
N GLY A 102 -8.32 -5.23 -22.58
CA GLY A 102 -7.24 -4.71 -23.41
C GLY A 102 -6.78 -3.30 -23.05
N GLU A 103 -7.19 -2.77 -21.88
CA GLU A 103 -6.70 -1.47 -21.42
C GLU A 103 -5.21 -1.52 -21.09
N SER A 104 -4.52 -0.45 -21.47
CA SER A 104 -3.09 -0.29 -21.24
C SER A 104 -2.76 1.11 -20.72
N CYS A 105 -1.64 1.21 -20.02
CA CYS A 105 -1.15 2.48 -19.51
C CYS A 105 -0.83 3.46 -20.65
N LYS A 106 -1.27 4.70 -20.49
CA LYS A 106 -0.91 5.82 -21.36
C LYS A 106 -0.88 7.11 -20.54
N GLY A 107 0.29 7.74 -20.42
CA GLY A 107 0.44 9.01 -19.71
C GLY A 107 0.02 8.95 -18.24
N GLY A 108 0.24 7.82 -17.56
CA GLY A 108 -0.12 7.65 -16.14
C GLY A 108 -1.60 7.31 -15.90
N HIS A 109 -2.34 6.93 -16.93
CA HIS A 109 -3.73 6.49 -16.81
C HIS A 109 -3.96 5.15 -17.50
N CYS A 110 -4.84 4.33 -16.94
CA CYS A 110 -5.31 3.12 -17.61
C CYS A 110 -6.41 3.49 -18.62
N VAL A 111 -6.15 3.31 -19.91
CA VAL A 111 -7.08 3.68 -20.98
C VAL A 111 -7.37 2.47 -21.87
N ALA A 112 -8.59 2.39 -22.40
CA ALA A 112 -8.91 1.43 -23.44
C ALA A 112 -8.05 1.71 -24.68
N GLN A 113 -7.51 0.66 -25.30
CA GLN A 113 -6.91 0.78 -26.62
C GLN A 113 -8.03 1.05 -27.63
N ALA A 114 -7.88 2.14 -28.39
CA ALA A 114 -8.77 2.50 -29.50
C ALA A 114 -8.37 1.76 -30.77
#